data_AF-A0A3N5ZR80-F1
#
_entry.id   AF-A0A3N5ZR80-F1
#
_cell.length_a   1.000
_cell.length_b   1.000
_cell.length_c   1.000
_cell.angle_alpha   90.00
_cell.angle_beta   90.00
_cell.angle_gamma   90.00
#
_symmetry.space_group_name_H-M   'P 1'
#
loop_
_entity.id
_entity.type
_entity.pdbx_description
1 polymer ?
#
loop_
_entity_poly.entity_id
_entity_poly.type
_entity_poly.pdbx_seq_one_letter_code
_entity_poly.pdbx_strand_id
1 'polypeptide(L)'
;MMRLIAAASIVFVFALGFAISVPARATATGQAAAVPSPRAEDNRRAGREIFRFDTFGDEQLWTGVLRMHEAIATVTPETALAVGLKVDVDALPAELVAALQARPADLLTNPGVTTELLRLNAVVGVKGTVNGAGQLASVGITCALCHSSVDNSFAPGIGKRLDGWANTDLDVGAIVALSPALDEATKVEFRTWGPGKYDPRHHAFDGTSIISLNSPSLPIVIPPIYGLKGVGFETFTADGPISYWNSYVGVGQMGGKGNFSDPRIKLFISQTPDLVTPQLRALLEYQLSLRTPKAPRGSFDHAAANRGKRVFRNEARCATCHQGPTFTDVLSGPDANVPFLHDPAEVGMDPAYAARTATGKYRTTPLRGLQQHPPYFHDGSAPDLRSVVDHYDRHFGLNLTERQKADLVEYLKS
;
A
#
# COMPACT_ATOMS: atom_id res chain seq x y z
N MET A 1 90.94 -11.39 -34.73
CA MET A 1 91.04 -12.67 -35.45
C MET A 1 91.23 -13.76 -34.41
N MET A 2 90.21 -14.61 -34.23
CA MET A 2 90.25 -15.95 -33.63
C MET A 2 90.73 -16.08 -32.16
N ARG A 3 89.84 -16.39 -31.21
CA ARG A 3 89.57 -17.78 -30.75
C ARG A 3 88.78 -17.84 -29.43
N LEU A 4 87.66 -18.58 -29.54
CA LEU A 4 87.16 -19.62 -28.63
C LEU A 4 86.85 -19.28 -27.16
N ILE A 5 85.55 -19.32 -26.92
CA ILE A 5 84.83 -19.38 -25.65
C ILE A 5 85.06 -20.75 -25.01
N ALA A 6 85.45 -20.76 -23.73
CA ALA A 6 85.37 -21.92 -22.84
C ALA A 6 84.85 -21.47 -21.48
N ALA A 7 83.97 -22.30 -20.93
CA ALA A 7 83.10 -22.05 -19.79
C ALA A 7 83.83 -21.89 -18.45
N ALA A 8 83.28 -21.03 -17.59
CA ALA A 8 83.45 -21.12 -16.14
C ALA A 8 82.17 -20.68 -15.44
N SER A 9 81.56 -21.63 -14.74
CA SER A 9 80.34 -21.55 -13.96
C SER A 9 80.52 -20.66 -12.72
N ILE A 10 79.59 -19.71 -12.50
CA ILE A 10 79.31 -19.18 -11.16
C ILE A 10 77.79 -19.14 -10.98
N VAL A 11 77.38 -19.75 -9.88
CA VAL A 11 76.05 -20.08 -9.39
C VAL A 11 75.19 -18.82 -9.22
N PHE A 12 74.00 -18.80 -9.85
CA PHE A 12 72.93 -17.83 -9.56
C PHE A 12 71.87 -18.49 -8.69
N VAL A 13 71.64 -17.92 -7.51
CA VAL A 13 70.58 -18.28 -6.58
C VAL A 13 69.25 -17.74 -7.13
N PHE A 14 68.32 -18.62 -7.51
CA PHE A 14 66.91 -18.28 -7.67
C PHE A 14 66.11 -18.97 -6.56
N ALA A 15 65.67 -18.19 -5.57
CA ALA A 15 64.66 -18.61 -4.62
C ALA A 15 63.27 -18.47 -5.27
N LEU A 16 62.69 -19.58 -5.73
CA LEU A 16 61.26 -19.66 -6.04
C LEU A 16 60.48 -19.74 -4.71
N GLY A 17 59.79 -18.66 -4.36
CA GLY A 17 58.78 -18.67 -3.30
C GLY A 17 57.47 -19.27 -3.83
N PHE A 18 57.21 -20.53 -3.49
CA PHE A 18 55.89 -21.16 -3.61
C PHE A 18 54.99 -20.61 -2.51
N ALA A 19 54.06 -19.71 -2.84
CA ALA A 19 52.98 -19.33 -1.94
C ALA A 19 51.79 -20.28 -2.19
N ILE A 20 51.62 -21.26 -1.30
CA ILE A 20 50.43 -22.11 -1.24
C ILE A 20 49.32 -21.26 -0.60
N SER A 21 48.44 -20.70 -1.43
CA SER A 21 47.21 -20.05 -0.96
C SER A 21 46.19 -21.12 -0.57
N VAL A 22 46.07 -21.40 0.73
CA VAL A 22 44.94 -22.13 1.30
C VAL A 22 43.69 -21.24 1.19
N PRO A 23 42.57 -21.67 0.59
CA PRO A 23 41.37 -20.86 0.54
C PRO A 23 40.76 -20.81 1.95
N ALA A 24 40.79 -19.62 2.56
CA ALA A 24 40.06 -19.34 3.78
C ALA A 24 38.55 -19.45 3.50
N ARG A 25 37.89 -20.35 4.24
CA ARG A 25 36.44 -20.49 4.32
C ARG A 25 35.82 -19.14 4.67
N ALA A 26 35.12 -18.52 3.73
CA ALA A 26 34.32 -17.33 4.01
C ALA A 26 33.17 -17.72 4.94
N THR A 27 33.31 -17.38 6.22
CA THR A 27 32.22 -17.40 7.18
C THR A 27 31.19 -16.36 6.78
N ALA A 28 29.95 -16.81 6.56
CA ALA A 28 28.80 -15.95 6.35
C ALA A 28 28.56 -15.11 7.61
N THR A 29 29.04 -13.87 7.62
CA THR A 29 28.73 -12.86 8.63
C THR A 29 27.91 -11.74 8.00
N GLY A 30 26.66 -11.63 8.45
CA GLY A 30 25.77 -10.47 8.42
C GLY A 30 25.90 -9.49 7.25
N GLN A 31 24.93 -9.52 6.33
CA GLN A 31 24.61 -8.36 5.49
C GLN A 31 24.24 -7.19 6.40
N ALA A 32 25.20 -6.32 6.69
CA ALA A 32 24.91 -4.98 7.17
C ALA A 32 24.13 -4.27 6.06
N ALA A 33 22.94 -3.76 6.39
CA ALA A 33 22.11 -3.02 5.45
C ALA A 33 22.92 -1.85 4.88
N ALA A 34 23.13 -1.84 3.55
CA ALA A 34 23.85 -0.76 2.88
C ALA A 34 23.22 0.59 3.20
N VAL A 35 24.04 1.56 3.63
CA VAL A 35 23.60 2.94 3.86
C VAL A 35 23.14 3.52 2.52
N PRO A 36 21.91 4.05 2.40
CA PRO A 36 21.42 4.64 1.16
C PRO A 36 22.30 5.80 0.71
N SER A 37 22.45 6.00 -0.60
CA SER A 37 23.14 7.18 -1.14
C SER A 37 22.36 8.46 -0.83
N PRO A 38 23.02 9.64 -0.73
CA PRO A 38 22.33 10.92 -0.46
C PRO A 38 21.16 11.19 -1.39
N ARG A 39 21.33 10.91 -2.70
CA ARG A 39 20.27 11.03 -3.72
C ARG A 39 19.07 10.12 -3.45
N ALA A 40 19.26 8.94 -2.85
CA ALA A 40 18.18 8.04 -2.48
C ALA A 40 17.48 8.47 -1.17
N GLU A 41 18.15 9.21 -0.29
CA GLU A 41 17.51 9.81 0.89
C GLU A 41 16.64 11.00 0.50
N ASP A 42 17.14 11.86 -0.40
CA ASP A 42 16.42 13.02 -0.91
C ASP A 42 15.15 12.60 -1.67
N ASN A 43 15.22 11.57 -2.53
CA ASN A 43 14.03 11.06 -3.20
C ASN A 43 13.02 10.44 -2.24
N ARG A 44 13.45 9.74 -1.17
CA ARG A 44 12.53 9.18 -0.18
C ARG A 44 11.81 10.28 0.60
N ARG A 45 12.51 11.38 0.92
CA ARG A 45 11.89 12.56 1.53
C ARG A 45 10.87 13.18 0.58
N ALA A 46 11.27 13.45 -0.67
CA ALA A 46 10.38 14.01 -1.68
C ALA A 46 9.15 13.10 -1.92
N GLY A 47 9.36 11.80 -2.07
CA GLY A 47 8.30 10.80 -2.23
C GLY A 47 7.31 10.77 -1.08
N ARG A 48 7.78 10.97 0.17
CA ARG A 48 6.89 11.12 1.33
C ARG A 48 6.04 12.38 1.26
N GLU A 49 6.64 13.52 0.91
CA GLU A 49 5.89 14.77 0.77
C GLU A 49 4.84 14.65 -0.33
N ILE A 50 5.21 14.03 -1.47
CA ILE A 50 4.28 13.73 -2.57
C ILE A 50 3.13 12.86 -2.07
N PHE A 51 3.44 11.72 -1.46
CA PHE A 51 2.45 10.77 -0.97
C PHE A 51 1.45 11.39 0.02
N ARG A 52 1.92 12.29 0.89
CA ARG A 52 1.11 12.89 1.97
C ARG A 52 0.34 14.13 1.56
N PHE A 53 0.86 14.91 0.60
CA PHE A 53 0.41 16.29 0.40
C PHE A 53 0.21 16.72 -1.04
N ASP A 54 0.73 16.00 -2.04
CA ASP A 54 0.56 16.37 -3.45
C ASP A 54 -0.78 15.84 -3.97
N THR A 55 -1.63 16.76 -4.41
CA THR A 55 -2.93 16.46 -5.05
C THR A 55 -2.79 16.22 -6.53
N PHE A 56 -1.63 16.52 -7.11
CA PHE A 56 -1.40 16.55 -8.56
C PHE A 56 -2.39 17.45 -9.32
N GLY A 57 -3.02 18.42 -8.66
CA GLY A 57 -4.05 19.26 -9.29
C GLY A 57 -5.40 18.57 -9.45
N ASP A 58 -5.69 17.55 -8.64
CA ASP A 58 -6.93 16.77 -8.69
C ASP A 58 -8.20 17.52 -8.27
N GLU A 59 -8.06 18.78 -7.84
CA GLU A 59 -9.17 19.68 -7.57
C GLU A 59 -10.06 19.88 -8.81
N GLN A 60 -9.56 19.63 -10.03
CA GLN A 60 -10.41 19.61 -11.23
C GLN A 60 -11.57 18.62 -11.10
N LEU A 61 -11.33 17.45 -10.50
CA LEU A 61 -12.35 16.45 -10.22
C LEU A 61 -13.09 16.79 -8.92
N TRP A 62 -12.37 16.88 -7.80
CA TRP A 62 -12.99 16.96 -6.47
C TRP A 62 -13.69 18.29 -6.21
N THR A 63 -13.10 19.40 -6.67
CA THR A 63 -13.71 20.74 -6.55
C THR A 63 -14.58 21.05 -7.75
N GLY A 64 -14.05 20.88 -8.97
CA GLY A 64 -14.71 21.32 -10.19
C GLY A 64 -15.92 20.47 -10.58
N VAL A 65 -15.71 19.17 -10.78
CA VAL A 65 -16.75 18.24 -11.25
C VAL A 65 -17.66 17.78 -10.12
N LEU A 66 -17.09 17.25 -9.03
CA LEU A 66 -17.83 16.67 -7.91
C LEU A 66 -18.33 17.72 -6.91
N ARG A 67 -17.82 18.95 -6.94
CA ARG A 67 -18.25 20.04 -6.05
C ARG A 67 -18.21 19.66 -4.57
N MET A 68 -17.21 18.86 -4.17
CA MET A 68 -17.13 18.30 -2.82
C MET A 68 -16.92 19.37 -1.74
N HIS A 69 -16.31 20.51 -2.09
CA HIS A 69 -16.16 21.65 -1.18
C HIS A 69 -17.51 22.17 -0.64
N GLU A 70 -18.59 22.07 -1.43
CA GLU A 70 -19.94 22.46 -0.99
C GLU A 70 -20.52 21.45 0.01
N ALA A 71 -20.35 20.15 -0.26
CA ALA A 71 -20.82 19.10 0.63
C ALA A 71 -20.09 19.12 1.98
N ILE A 72 -18.76 19.25 1.96
CA ILE A 72 -17.90 19.24 3.14
C ILE A 72 -18.18 20.43 4.07
N ALA A 73 -18.65 21.56 3.56
CA ALA A 73 -18.95 22.75 4.36
C ALA A 73 -19.93 22.50 5.52
N THR A 74 -20.72 21.42 5.44
CA THR A 74 -21.69 21.03 6.47
C THR A 74 -21.27 19.82 7.32
N VAL A 75 -20.13 19.19 6.99
CA VAL A 75 -19.66 17.96 7.63
C VAL A 75 -18.95 18.29 8.93
N THR A 76 -19.35 17.66 10.03
CA THR A 76 -18.69 17.77 11.33
C THR A 76 -17.46 16.84 11.40
N PRO A 77 -16.49 17.10 12.30
CA PRO A 77 -15.39 16.17 12.53
C PRO A 77 -15.88 14.77 12.93
N GLU A 78 -16.94 14.66 13.75
CA GLU A 78 -17.54 13.38 14.13
C GLU A 78 -18.04 12.61 12.91
N THR A 79 -18.78 13.26 12.02
CA THR A 79 -19.26 12.64 10.76
C THR A 79 -18.10 12.24 9.86
N ALA A 80 -17.06 13.08 9.74
CA ALA A 80 -15.86 12.78 8.97
C ALA A 80 -15.12 11.54 9.51
N LEU A 81 -14.94 11.47 10.83
CA LEU A 81 -14.31 10.32 11.51
C LEU A 81 -15.16 9.04 11.35
N ALA A 82 -16.49 9.16 11.40
CA ALA A 82 -17.41 8.03 11.26
C ALA A 82 -17.35 7.36 9.87
N VAL A 83 -16.97 8.10 8.82
CA VAL A 83 -16.70 7.56 7.47
C VAL A 83 -15.22 7.23 7.24
N GLY A 84 -14.43 7.19 8.32
CA GLY A 84 -13.05 6.70 8.31
C GLY A 84 -11.98 7.72 7.90
N LEU A 85 -12.32 9.01 7.74
CA LEU A 85 -11.29 10.05 7.63
C LEU A 85 -10.46 10.10 8.92
N LYS A 86 -9.17 10.40 8.80
CA LYS A 86 -8.26 10.46 9.95
C LYS A 86 -7.75 11.87 10.19
N VAL A 87 -7.41 12.17 11.43
CA VAL A 87 -6.78 13.43 11.83
C VAL A 87 -5.39 13.16 12.39
N ASP A 88 -4.40 13.82 11.81
CA ASP A 88 -3.01 13.81 12.24
C ASP A 88 -2.82 14.77 13.43
N VAL A 89 -2.66 14.22 14.63
CA VAL A 89 -2.55 15.03 15.85
C VAL A 89 -1.28 15.89 15.86
N ASP A 90 -0.22 15.47 15.16
CA ASP A 90 1.05 16.20 15.09
C ASP A 90 0.93 17.48 14.23
N ALA A 91 -0.13 17.60 13.42
CA ALA A 91 -0.43 18.80 12.64
C ALA A 91 -1.27 19.85 13.41
N LEU A 92 -1.79 19.50 14.59
CA LEU A 92 -2.67 20.36 15.37
C LEU A 92 -1.86 21.31 16.28
N PRO A 93 -2.23 22.60 16.36
CA PRO A 93 -1.71 23.50 17.40
C PRO A 93 -2.00 22.96 18.81
N ALA A 94 -1.09 23.22 19.76
CA ALA A 94 -1.20 22.72 21.13
C ALA A 94 -2.50 23.18 21.81
N GLU A 95 -2.97 24.38 21.49
CA GLU A 95 -4.21 24.96 21.99
C GLU A 95 -5.43 24.18 21.52
N LEU A 96 -5.44 23.74 20.25
CA LEU A 96 -6.52 22.94 19.68
C LEU A 96 -6.51 21.52 20.28
N VAL A 97 -5.33 20.93 20.49
CA VAL A 97 -5.19 19.64 21.18
C VAL A 97 -5.77 19.72 22.60
N ALA A 98 -5.38 20.76 23.36
CA ALA A 98 -5.90 20.98 24.71
C ALA A 98 -7.42 21.21 24.72
N ALA A 99 -7.95 21.94 23.74
CA ALA A 99 -9.38 22.18 23.60
C ALA A 99 -10.16 20.89 23.27
N LEU A 100 -9.62 20.04 22.39
CA LEU A 100 -10.20 18.73 22.07
C LEU A 100 -10.21 17.78 23.27
N GLN A 101 -9.22 17.86 24.17
CA GLN A 101 -9.21 17.09 25.42
C GLN A 101 -10.25 17.61 26.42
N ALA A 102 -10.39 18.92 26.54
CA ALA A 102 -11.27 19.52 27.53
C ALA A 102 -12.75 19.49 27.12
N ARG A 103 -13.06 19.66 25.83
CA ARG A 103 -14.42 19.80 25.29
C ARG A 103 -14.59 19.10 23.94
N PRO A 104 -14.41 17.77 23.88
CA PRO A 104 -14.48 17.02 22.62
C PRO A 104 -15.86 17.12 21.95
N ALA A 105 -16.95 17.04 22.73
CA ALA A 105 -18.31 17.09 22.17
C ALA A 105 -18.56 18.38 21.38
N ASP A 106 -18.26 19.54 21.97
CA ASP A 106 -18.50 20.85 21.34
C ASP A 106 -17.72 21.03 20.02
N LEU A 107 -16.50 20.51 19.96
CA LEU A 107 -15.62 20.66 18.80
C LEU A 107 -15.92 19.63 17.71
N LEU A 108 -16.20 18.38 18.09
CA LEU A 108 -16.43 17.31 17.13
C LEU A 108 -17.79 17.41 16.43
N THR A 109 -18.76 18.14 17.00
CA THR A 109 -20.07 18.40 16.37
C THR A 109 -20.13 19.73 15.60
N ASN A 110 -19.03 20.48 15.52
CA ASN A 110 -19.01 21.79 14.85
C ASN A 110 -18.38 21.70 13.45
N PRO A 111 -19.14 21.92 12.35
CA PRO A 111 -18.60 21.88 10.99
C PRO A 111 -17.45 22.87 10.73
N GLY A 112 -17.42 24.00 11.44
CA GLY A 112 -16.32 24.96 11.34
C GLY A 112 -14.97 24.36 11.74
N VAL A 113 -14.97 23.36 12.63
CA VAL A 113 -13.75 22.64 13.02
C VAL A 113 -13.24 21.77 11.89
N THR A 114 -14.10 21.17 11.07
CA THR A 114 -13.67 20.43 9.85
C THR A 114 -12.91 21.34 8.89
N THR A 115 -13.45 22.53 8.63
CA THR A 115 -12.79 23.53 7.77
C THR A 115 -11.44 23.95 8.34
N GLU A 116 -11.36 24.14 9.66
CA GLU A 116 -10.10 24.47 10.35
C GLU A 116 -9.07 23.33 10.28
N LEU A 117 -9.49 22.08 10.47
CA LEU A 117 -8.63 20.91 10.32
C LEU A 117 -8.07 20.77 8.90
N LEU A 118 -8.88 21.08 7.88
CA LEU A 118 -8.44 21.12 6.49
C LEU A 118 -7.44 22.26 6.24
N ARG A 119 -7.71 23.46 6.79
CA ARG A 119 -6.80 24.61 6.71
C ARG A 119 -5.43 24.31 7.34
N LEU A 120 -5.42 23.54 8.43
CA LEU A 120 -4.21 23.09 9.12
C LEU A 120 -3.51 21.90 8.43
N ASN A 121 -4.08 21.35 7.36
CA ASN A 121 -3.63 20.11 6.71
C ASN A 121 -3.59 18.91 7.68
N ALA A 122 -4.49 18.89 8.66
CA ALA A 122 -4.55 17.85 9.67
C ALA A 122 -5.39 16.65 9.24
N VAL A 123 -6.33 16.80 8.29
CA VAL A 123 -7.07 15.67 7.74
C VAL A 123 -6.14 14.86 6.83
N VAL A 124 -5.88 13.61 7.21
CA VAL A 124 -4.94 12.74 6.50
C VAL A 124 -5.46 12.47 5.10
N GLY A 125 -4.71 12.96 4.12
CA GLY A 125 -4.94 12.68 2.72
C GLY A 125 -5.97 13.57 2.03
N VAL A 126 -6.55 14.56 2.72
CA VAL A 126 -7.45 15.55 2.14
C VAL A 126 -6.81 16.93 2.25
N LYS A 127 -6.79 17.66 1.14
CA LYS A 127 -6.20 19.00 1.03
C LYS A 127 -7.32 19.99 0.79
N GLY A 128 -7.40 21.03 1.62
CA GLY A 128 -8.40 22.07 1.49
C GLY A 128 -7.77 23.45 1.45
N THR A 129 -8.30 24.34 0.60
CA THR A 129 -7.99 25.78 0.66
C THR A 129 -9.20 26.54 1.16
N VAL A 130 -8.98 27.54 2.02
CA VAL A 130 -10.04 28.35 2.62
C VAL A 130 -9.90 29.77 2.12
N ASN A 131 -11.01 30.39 1.69
CA ASN A 131 -11.02 31.76 1.19
C ASN A 131 -10.97 32.80 2.34
N GLY A 132 -10.88 34.09 1.98
CA GLY A 132 -10.84 35.18 2.96
C GLY A 132 -12.12 35.33 3.82
N ALA A 133 -13.22 34.67 3.46
CA ALA A 133 -14.45 34.61 4.24
C ALA A 133 -14.51 33.39 5.18
N GLY A 134 -13.44 32.58 5.24
CA GLY A 134 -13.40 31.38 6.09
C GLY A 134 -14.14 30.17 5.50
N GLN A 135 -14.50 30.19 4.21
CA GLN A 135 -15.20 29.10 3.54
C GLN A 135 -14.24 28.21 2.74
N LEU A 136 -14.50 26.90 2.72
CA LEU A 136 -13.74 25.94 1.92
C LEU A 136 -13.93 26.24 0.42
N ALA A 137 -12.86 26.66 -0.25
CA ALA A 137 -12.86 27.11 -1.64
C ALA A 137 -12.43 26.02 -2.62
N SER A 138 -11.50 25.16 -2.21
CA SER A 138 -11.11 23.98 -2.97
C SER A 138 -10.83 22.80 -2.06
N VAL A 139 -11.04 21.61 -2.59
CA VAL A 139 -10.68 20.32 -2.01
C VAL A 139 -10.06 19.43 -3.07
N GLY A 140 -8.99 18.74 -2.68
CA GLY A 140 -8.33 17.68 -3.41
C GLY A 140 -7.94 16.54 -2.46
N ILE A 141 -7.47 15.42 -3.01
CA ILE A 141 -7.05 14.27 -2.20
C ILE A 141 -5.61 13.88 -2.54
N THR A 142 -5.04 12.96 -1.75
CA THR A 142 -3.68 12.45 -1.98
C THR A 142 -3.67 10.93 -1.78
N CYS A 143 -2.56 10.28 -2.13
CA CYS A 143 -2.39 8.84 -1.91
C CYS A 143 -2.61 8.42 -0.45
N ALA A 144 -2.30 9.32 0.51
CA ALA A 144 -2.46 9.07 1.94
C ALA A 144 -3.91 8.89 2.39
N LEU A 145 -4.91 9.32 1.62
CA LEU A 145 -6.33 9.16 2.00
C LEU A 145 -6.68 7.68 2.20
N CYS A 146 -6.30 6.84 1.24
CA CYS A 146 -6.56 5.40 1.26
C CYS A 146 -5.42 4.61 1.91
N HIS A 147 -4.17 5.05 1.73
CA HIS A 147 -2.99 4.28 2.11
C HIS A 147 -2.28 4.80 3.37
N SER A 148 -2.97 5.57 4.21
CA SER A 148 -2.50 5.89 5.57
C SER A 148 -3.61 5.71 6.58
N SER A 149 -3.20 5.46 7.82
CA SER A 149 -4.07 5.52 8.99
C SER A 149 -3.40 6.34 10.10
N VAL A 150 -3.93 6.30 11.31
CA VAL A 150 -3.33 6.88 12.51
C VAL A 150 -3.29 5.85 13.63
N ASP A 151 -2.39 6.04 14.59
CA ASP A 151 -2.20 5.12 15.71
C ASP A 151 -3.27 5.23 16.82
N ASN A 152 -4.27 6.09 16.64
CA ASN A 152 -5.34 6.38 17.61
C ASN A 152 -4.82 6.81 19.01
N SER A 153 -3.59 7.34 19.09
CA SER A 153 -2.97 7.73 20.37
C SER A 153 -3.67 8.88 21.09
N PHE A 154 -4.54 9.63 20.39
CA PHE A 154 -5.35 10.69 20.97
C PHE A 154 -6.81 10.25 21.17
N ALA A 155 -7.46 9.77 20.11
CA ALA A 155 -8.83 9.25 20.11
C ALA A 155 -9.02 8.31 18.90
N PRO A 156 -10.10 7.50 18.82
CA PRO A 156 -10.41 6.76 17.60
C PRO A 156 -10.45 7.69 16.37
N GLY A 157 -9.64 7.39 15.35
CA GLY A 157 -9.48 8.20 14.14
C GLY A 157 -8.57 9.43 14.29
N ILE A 158 -8.01 9.70 15.47
CA ILE A 158 -7.11 10.83 15.74
C ILE A 158 -5.82 10.33 16.41
N GLY A 159 -4.68 10.58 15.77
CA GLY A 159 -3.40 10.13 16.29
C GLY A 159 -2.24 10.49 15.38
N LYS A 160 -1.09 9.83 15.59
CA LYS A 160 0.09 10.02 14.76
C LYS A 160 -0.05 9.24 13.48
N ARG A 161 0.33 9.88 12.37
CA ARG A 161 0.21 9.30 11.03
C ARG A 161 1.03 8.02 10.87
N LEU A 162 0.40 7.03 10.25
CA LEU A 162 0.95 5.74 9.90
C LEU A 162 0.89 5.56 8.37
N ASP A 163 1.95 5.95 7.67
CA ASP A 163 2.01 5.78 6.21
C ASP A 163 2.15 4.31 5.82
N GLY A 164 1.45 3.92 4.76
CA GLY A 164 1.47 2.59 4.18
C GLY A 164 0.48 1.60 4.79
N TRP A 165 -0.16 1.99 5.88
CA TRP A 165 -1.26 1.26 6.49
C TRP A 165 -2.53 1.53 5.69
N ALA A 166 -3.23 0.47 5.28
CA ALA A 166 -4.53 0.65 4.63
C ALA A 166 -5.51 1.33 5.58
N ASN A 167 -6.27 2.29 5.07
CA ASN A 167 -7.38 2.89 5.80
C ASN A 167 -8.59 1.95 5.72
N THR A 168 -8.61 0.93 6.58
CA THR A 168 -9.56 -0.21 6.55
C THR A 168 -10.99 0.15 6.92
N ASP A 169 -11.24 1.37 7.36
CA ASP A 169 -12.56 1.89 7.73
C ASP A 169 -12.95 3.14 6.92
N LEU A 170 -12.16 3.53 5.92
CA LEU A 170 -12.53 4.61 4.98
C LEU A 170 -13.70 4.18 4.10
N ASP A 171 -14.82 4.89 4.19
CA ASP A 171 -15.97 4.67 3.31
C ASP A 171 -15.93 5.65 2.12
N VAL A 172 -15.13 5.32 1.12
CA VAL A 172 -14.97 6.13 -0.10
C VAL A 172 -16.31 6.32 -0.81
N GLY A 173 -17.13 5.26 -0.84
CA GLY A 173 -18.44 5.27 -1.48
C GLY A 173 -19.40 6.27 -0.83
N ALA A 174 -19.50 6.25 0.50
CA ALA A 174 -20.30 7.20 1.26
C ALA A 174 -19.81 8.63 1.09
N ILE A 175 -18.49 8.86 1.09
CA ILE A 175 -17.89 10.18 0.91
C ILE A 175 -18.22 10.75 -0.47
N VAL A 176 -17.94 10.02 -1.55
CA VAL A 176 -18.18 10.50 -2.92
C VAL A 176 -19.68 10.68 -3.16
N ALA A 177 -20.53 9.86 -2.54
CA ALA A 177 -21.99 9.99 -2.63
C ALA A 177 -22.56 11.27 -1.97
N LEU A 178 -21.75 12.06 -1.25
CA LEU A 178 -22.15 13.39 -0.78
C LEU A 178 -22.13 14.44 -1.90
N SER A 179 -21.48 14.15 -3.03
CA SER A 179 -21.37 15.08 -4.15
C SER A 179 -22.76 15.52 -4.64
N PRO A 180 -23.03 16.85 -4.73
CA PRO A 180 -24.27 17.35 -5.32
C PRO A 180 -24.31 17.18 -6.84
N ALA A 181 -23.19 16.84 -7.48
CA ALA A 181 -23.09 16.66 -8.93
C ALA A 181 -23.48 15.26 -9.40
N LEU A 182 -23.55 14.28 -8.50
CA LEU A 182 -23.93 12.91 -8.82
C LEU A 182 -25.45 12.70 -8.75
N ASP A 183 -25.97 11.90 -9.66
CA ASP A 183 -27.36 11.43 -9.61
C ASP A 183 -27.56 10.38 -8.49
N GLU A 184 -28.81 10.18 -8.08
CA GLU A 184 -29.11 9.26 -6.97
C GLU A 184 -28.82 7.79 -7.28
N ALA A 185 -28.90 7.34 -8.53
CA ALA A 185 -28.59 5.96 -8.88
C ALA A 185 -27.09 5.69 -8.69
N THR A 186 -26.24 6.60 -9.15
CA THR A 186 -24.79 6.55 -8.95
C THR A 186 -24.43 6.59 -7.46
N LYS A 187 -25.07 7.45 -6.67
CA LYS A 187 -24.86 7.50 -5.21
C LYS A 187 -25.26 6.20 -4.52
N VAL A 188 -26.38 5.59 -4.91
CA VAL A 188 -26.82 4.30 -4.37
C VAL A 188 -25.79 3.22 -4.68
N GLU A 189 -25.26 3.17 -5.90
CA GLU A 189 -24.21 2.22 -6.27
C GLU A 189 -22.94 2.43 -5.42
N PHE A 190 -22.42 3.65 -5.31
CA PHE A 190 -21.21 3.93 -4.53
C PHE A 190 -21.35 3.56 -3.05
N ARG A 191 -22.53 3.81 -2.45
CA ARG A 191 -22.81 3.42 -1.05
C ARG A 191 -22.78 1.90 -0.81
N THR A 192 -22.76 1.06 -1.86
CA THR A 192 -22.63 -0.40 -1.70
C THR A 192 -21.20 -0.86 -1.43
N TRP A 193 -20.18 -0.01 -1.62
CA TRP A 193 -18.79 -0.41 -1.43
C TRP A 193 -18.46 -0.70 0.02
N GLY A 194 -18.95 0.15 0.92
CA GLY A 194 -18.72 0.07 2.35
C GLY A 194 -17.28 0.42 2.79
N PRO A 195 -17.02 0.39 4.10
CA PRO A 195 -15.75 0.81 4.68
C PRO A 195 -14.55 -0.06 4.24
N GLY A 196 -13.41 0.59 4.03
CA GLY A 196 -12.14 -0.05 3.70
C GLY A 196 -12.04 -0.59 2.28
N LYS A 197 -13.04 -0.32 1.43
CA LYS A 197 -13.10 -0.83 0.07
C LYS A 197 -13.20 0.26 -0.98
N TYR A 198 -12.73 -0.08 -2.17
CA TYR A 198 -12.77 0.76 -3.36
C TYR A 198 -12.79 -0.11 -4.61
N ASP A 199 -13.49 0.30 -5.66
CA ASP A 199 -13.41 -0.37 -6.97
C ASP A 199 -12.64 0.50 -7.97
N PRO A 200 -11.32 0.28 -8.13
CA PRO A 200 -10.51 1.05 -9.05
C PRO A 200 -10.75 0.68 -10.52
N ARG A 201 -11.66 -0.26 -10.82
CA ARG A 201 -12.01 -0.66 -12.18
C ARG A 201 -13.45 -0.32 -12.52
N HIS A 202 -14.19 0.33 -11.63
CA HIS A 202 -15.58 0.70 -11.89
C HIS A 202 -15.71 1.91 -12.82
N HIS A 203 -14.95 2.95 -12.51
CA HIS A 203 -15.05 4.26 -13.15
C HIS A 203 -13.67 4.90 -13.28
N ALA A 204 -13.53 5.94 -14.08
CA ALA A 204 -12.35 6.79 -14.12
C ALA A 204 -12.73 8.21 -14.52
N PHE A 205 -11.92 9.18 -14.11
CA PHE A 205 -11.91 10.52 -14.68
C PHE A 205 -11.11 10.52 -16.00
N ASP A 206 -11.71 10.97 -17.09
CA ASP A 206 -11.08 11.00 -18.43
C ASP A 206 -10.31 12.29 -18.74
N GLY A 207 -10.14 13.16 -17.73
CA GLY A 207 -9.60 14.52 -17.88
C GLY A 207 -10.68 15.60 -17.97
N THR A 208 -11.96 15.22 -18.14
CA THR A 208 -13.10 16.14 -18.21
C THR A 208 -14.28 15.69 -17.34
N SER A 209 -14.59 14.40 -17.33
CA SER A 209 -15.77 13.84 -16.67
C SER A 209 -15.49 12.44 -16.11
N ILE A 210 -16.39 11.94 -15.26
CA ILE A 210 -16.34 10.56 -14.78
C ILE A 210 -16.99 9.66 -15.84
N ILE A 211 -16.25 8.66 -16.30
CA ILE A 211 -16.70 7.63 -17.24
C ILE A 211 -16.78 6.28 -16.54
N SER A 212 -17.71 5.43 -16.97
CA SER A 212 -17.78 4.04 -16.53
C SER A 212 -16.75 3.19 -17.27
N LEU A 213 -16.07 2.31 -16.53
CA LEU A 213 -15.15 1.31 -17.06
C LEU A 213 -15.77 -0.08 -17.04
N ASN A 214 -16.46 -0.44 -15.95
CA ASN A 214 -17.11 -1.73 -15.78
C ASN A 214 -18.44 -1.60 -15.02
N SER A 215 -19.31 -2.58 -15.18
CA SER A 215 -20.54 -2.75 -14.39
C SER A 215 -20.85 -4.25 -14.25
N PRO A 216 -21.36 -4.74 -13.11
CA PRO A 216 -21.59 -4.00 -11.86
C PRO A 216 -20.27 -3.65 -11.15
N SER A 217 -20.29 -2.81 -10.11
CA SER A 217 -19.09 -2.61 -9.29
C SER A 217 -18.68 -3.89 -8.53
N LEU A 218 -17.37 -4.12 -8.40
CA LEU A 218 -16.71 -5.17 -7.62
C LEU A 218 -15.67 -4.54 -6.67
N PRO A 219 -16.10 -3.94 -5.55
CA PRO A 219 -15.21 -3.27 -4.61
C PRO A 219 -14.29 -4.27 -3.91
N ILE A 220 -13.02 -3.90 -3.83
CA ILE A 220 -11.97 -4.67 -3.16
C ILE A 220 -11.45 -3.92 -1.95
N VAL A 221 -10.83 -4.64 -1.02
CA VAL A 221 -10.16 -4.02 0.13
C VAL A 221 -9.01 -3.12 -0.35
N ILE A 222 -8.86 -1.97 0.29
CA ILE A 222 -7.71 -1.11 0.09
C ILE A 222 -6.47 -1.86 0.61
N PRO A 223 -5.46 -2.16 -0.23
CA PRO A 223 -4.33 -2.95 0.20
C PRO A 223 -3.35 -2.12 1.04
N PRO A 224 -2.65 -2.74 2.01
CA PRO A 224 -1.48 -2.11 2.62
C PRO A 224 -0.35 -1.98 1.58
N ILE A 225 0.46 -0.94 1.70
CA ILE A 225 1.59 -0.69 0.77
C ILE A 225 2.95 -0.71 1.44
N TYR A 226 3.01 -1.11 2.72
CA TYR A 226 4.28 -1.35 3.40
C TYR A 226 4.90 -2.70 3.00
N GLY A 227 6.21 -2.82 3.22
CA GLY A 227 6.89 -4.10 3.13
C GLY A 227 7.00 -4.65 1.71
N LEU A 228 6.68 -3.89 0.67
CA LEU A 228 6.67 -4.35 -0.72
C LEU A 228 8.07 -4.45 -1.36
N LYS A 229 9.11 -3.95 -0.67
CA LYS A 229 10.50 -4.05 -1.13
C LYS A 229 10.88 -5.49 -1.46
N GLY A 230 11.35 -5.71 -2.69
CA GLY A 230 11.85 -7.00 -3.16
C GLY A 230 10.76 -8.00 -3.56
N VAL A 231 9.48 -7.62 -3.57
CA VAL A 231 8.39 -8.48 -4.07
C VAL A 231 8.43 -8.60 -5.60
N GLY A 232 8.80 -7.53 -6.31
CA GLY A 232 8.92 -7.49 -7.78
C GLY A 232 7.62 -7.18 -8.51
N PHE A 233 6.53 -7.87 -8.16
CA PHE A 233 5.18 -7.62 -8.69
C PHE A 233 4.22 -7.37 -7.54
N GLU A 234 4.06 -6.09 -7.15
CA GLU A 234 3.57 -5.80 -5.81
C GLU A 234 2.04 -5.87 -5.68
N THR A 235 1.29 -5.68 -6.76
CA THR A 235 -0.18 -5.78 -6.75
C THR A 235 -0.67 -7.22 -6.62
N PHE A 236 -1.84 -7.44 -6.01
CA PHE A 236 -2.35 -8.80 -5.76
C PHE A 236 -2.82 -9.54 -7.03
N THR A 237 -2.90 -8.86 -8.18
CA THR A 237 -3.09 -9.50 -9.49
C THR A 237 -1.86 -9.43 -10.40
N ALA A 238 -0.76 -8.83 -9.91
CA ALA A 238 0.42 -8.48 -10.69
C ALA A 238 0.11 -7.71 -11.99
N ASP A 239 -1.02 -7.00 -12.03
CA ASP A 239 -1.46 -6.22 -13.19
C ASP A 239 -0.68 -4.90 -13.23
N GLY A 240 0.58 -4.98 -13.66
CA GLY A 240 1.51 -3.86 -13.70
C GLY A 240 2.19 -3.55 -12.36
N PRO A 241 3.32 -2.83 -12.39
CA PRO A 241 4.04 -2.39 -11.20
C PRO A 241 3.29 -1.28 -10.46
N ILE A 242 3.66 -0.98 -9.21
CA ILE A 242 3.07 0.14 -8.45
C ILE A 242 3.16 1.47 -9.21
N SER A 243 4.22 1.72 -9.98
CA SER A 243 4.32 2.96 -10.76
C SER A 243 3.24 3.12 -11.83
N TYR A 244 2.77 2.01 -12.43
CA TYR A 244 1.58 2.02 -13.29
C TYR A 244 0.35 2.42 -12.47
N TRP A 245 0.15 1.82 -11.30
CA TRP A 245 -0.97 2.14 -10.42
C TRP A 245 -0.94 3.57 -9.88
N ASN A 246 0.23 4.10 -9.54
CA ASN A 246 0.39 5.50 -9.14
C ASN A 246 -0.01 6.45 -10.27
N SER A 247 0.34 6.11 -11.52
CA SER A 247 -0.07 6.91 -12.68
C SER A 247 -1.57 6.78 -12.95
N TYR A 248 -2.09 5.55 -12.99
CA TYR A 248 -3.51 5.29 -13.22
C TYR A 248 -4.40 5.92 -12.14
N VAL A 249 -4.09 5.69 -10.87
CA VAL A 249 -4.84 6.22 -9.74
C VAL A 249 -4.64 7.73 -9.66
N GLY A 250 -3.41 8.24 -9.78
CA GLY A 250 -3.13 9.66 -9.71
C GLY A 250 -3.85 10.47 -10.78
N VAL A 251 -3.89 9.99 -12.03
CA VAL A 251 -4.56 10.70 -13.13
C VAL A 251 -6.04 10.34 -13.21
N GLY A 252 -6.35 9.05 -13.32
CA GLY A 252 -7.68 8.56 -13.69
C GLY A 252 -8.63 8.27 -12.52
N GLN A 253 -8.16 8.21 -11.26
CA GLN A 253 -9.06 7.96 -10.11
C GLN A 253 -9.15 9.18 -9.20
N MET A 254 -7.99 9.73 -8.80
CA MET A 254 -7.90 10.97 -8.05
C MET A 254 -8.33 12.15 -8.93
N GLY A 255 -8.02 12.12 -10.23
CA GLY A 255 -8.33 13.21 -11.15
C GLY A 255 -7.19 14.21 -11.32
N GLY A 256 -5.96 13.84 -10.98
CA GLY A 256 -4.77 14.68 -11.11
C GLY A 256 -4.46 15.06 -12.55
N LYS A 257 -3.81 16.22 -12.73
CA LYS A 257 -3.37 16.70 -14.03
C LYS A 257 -2.16 15.91 -14.50
N GLY A 258 -2.34 15.05 -15.49
CA GLY A 258 -1.26 14.23 -16.01
C GLY A 258 -1.59 13.52 -17.30
N ASN A 259 -0.64 12.70 -17.74
CA ASN A 259 -0.78 11.87 -18.91
C ASN A 259 -0.93 10.40 -18.48
N PHE A 260 -1.92 9.72 -19.02
CA PHE A 260 -2.13 8.29 -18.81
C PHE A 260 -2.69 7.65 -20.07
N SER A 261 -2.23 6.45 -20.40
CA SER A 261 -2.69 5.73 -21.58
C SER A 261 -2.71 4.23 -21.28
N ASP A 262 -3.89 3.64 -21.35
CA ASP A 262 -4.06 2.20 -21.29
C ASP A 262 -5.16 1.73 -22.24
N PRO A 263 -4.79 1.12 -23.38
CA PRO A 263 -5.76 0.63 -24.35
C PRO A 263 -6.62 -0.52 -23.83
N ARG A 264 -6.18 -1.24 -22.78
CA ARG A 264 -6.92 -2.39 -22.21
C ARG A 264 -8.23 -1.93 -21.55
N ILE A 265 -8.21 -0.74 -20.96
CA ILE A 265 -9.39 -0.10 -20.33
C ILE A 265 -9.90 1.11 -21.15
N LYS A 266 -9.39 1.31 -22.37
CA LYS A 266 -9.77 2.39 -23.29
C LYS A 266 -9.67 3.80 -22.65
N LEU A 267 -8.68 3.99 -21.77
CA LEU A 267 -8.47 5.27 -21.09
C LEU A 267 -7.24 5.97 -21.66
N PHE A 268 -7.44 7.17 -22.20
CA PHE A 268 -6.40 7.97 -22.83
C PHE A 268 -6.54 9.42 -22.38
N ILE A 269 -5.63 9.87 -21.53
CA ILE A 269 -5.64 11.20 -20.92
C ILE A 269 -4.32 11.88 -21.26
N SER A 270 -4.41 13.10 -21.78
CA SER A 270 -3.25 13.94 -22.03
C SER A 270 -3.56 15.36 -21.59
N GLN A 271 -2.84 15.85 -20.58
CA GLN A 271 -3.05 17.17 -20.00
C GLN A 271 -1.72 17.91 -19.88
N THR A 272 -1.75 19.23 -20.06
CA THR A 272 -0.59 20.11 -19.91
C THR A 272 -0.93 21.20 -18.88
N PRO A 273 -0.12 21.38 -17.81
CA PRO A 273 1.09 20.61 -17.48
C PRO A 273 0.78 19.19 -16.96
N ASP A 274 1.73 18.28 -17.12
CA ASP A 274 1.71 16.96 -16.49
C ASP A 274 2.39 17.03 -15.11
N LEU A 275 1.59 16.91 -14.06
CA LEU A 275 2.01 16.99 -12.67
C LEU A 275 2.24 15.60 -12.04
N VAL A 276 1.78 14.52 -12.68
CA VAL A 276 1.88 13.15 -12.13
C VAL A 276 3.17 12.46 -12.56
N THR A 277 3.46 12.42 -13.87
CA THR A 277 4.59 11.64 -14.42
C THR A 277 5.94 11.99 -13.79
N PRO A 278 6.30 13.27 -13.56
CA PRO A 278 7.58 13.63 -12.93
C PRO A 278 7.75 13.09 -11.50
N GLN A 279 6.64 12.84 -10.79
CA GLN A 279 6.63 12.45 -9.37
C GLN A 279 6.72 10.94 -9.15
N LEU A 280 6.38 10.13 -10.17
CA LEU A 280 6.23 8.67 -10.06
C LEU A 280 7.46 7.96 -9.48
N ARG A 281 8.66 8.40 -9.86
CA ARG A 281 9.91 7.77 -9.39
C ARG A 281 10.12 7.99 -7.89
N ALA A 282 9.99 9.22 -7.41
CA ALA A 282 10.18 9.54 -6.00
C ALA A 282 9.10 8.87 -5.15
N LEU A 283 7.85 8.87 -5.63
CA LEU A 283 6.73 8.18 -4.99
C LEU A 283 6.99 6.67 -4.86
N LEU A 284 7.39 5.99 -5.94
CA LEU A 284 7.73 4.57 -5.92
C LEU A 284 8.88 4.26 -4.95
N GLU A 285 9.97 5.04 -4.99
CA GLU A 285 11.11 4.86 -4.09
C GLU A 285 10.71 4.99 -2.62
N TYR A 286 9.80 5.93 -2.31
CA TYR A 286 9.27 6.08 -0.96
C TYR A 286 8.35 4.92 -0.56
N GLN A 287 7.41 4.50 -1.41
CA GLN A 287 6.51 3.36 -1.14
C GLN A 287 7.30 2.08 -0.89
N LEU A 288 8.31 1.78 -1.70
CA LEU A 288 9.20 0.63 -1.51
C LEU A 288 10.11 0.77 -0.27
N SER A 289 10.21 1.96 0.33
CA SER A 289 10.94 2.18 1.57
C SER A 289 10.11 1.95 2.83
N LEU A 290 8.78 1.89 2.71
CA LEU A 290 7.86 1.66 3.81
C LEU A 290 8.12 0.29 4.45
N ARG A 291 8.44 0.31 5.75
CA ARG A 291 8.83 -0.89 6.49
C ARG A 291 7.60 -1.65 6.94
N THR A 292 7.71 -2.98 6.94
CA THR A 292 6.71 -3.86 7.56
C THR A 292 6.52 -3.49 9.04
N PRO A 293 5.29 -3.24 9.49
CA PRO A 293 4.99 -3.08 10.91
C PRO A 293 5.35 -4.34 11.69
N LYS A 294 5.83 -4.16 12.92
CA LYS A 294 6.04 -5.28 13.84
C LYS A 294 4.70 -5.69 14.45
N ALA A 295 4.55 -6.97 14.75
CA ALA A 295 3.47 -7.44 15.62
C ALA A 295 3.49 -6.64 16.95
N PRO A 296 2.34 -6.17 17.45
CA PRO A 296 2.30 -5.46 18.71
C PRO A 296 2.80 -6.35 19.85
N ARG A 297 3.42 -5.75 20.87
CA ARG A 297 3.97 -6.55 21.98
C ARG A 297 2.85 -7.31 22.69
N GLY A 298 3.01 -8.62 22.83
CA GLY A 298 2.01 -9.48 23.49
C GLY A 298 0.78 -9.78 22.62
N SER A 299 0.81 -9.47 21.33
CA SER A 299 -0.32 -9.72 20.42
C SER A 299 -0.46 -11.19 20.00
N PHE A 300 0.51 -12.04 20.35
CA PHE A 300 0.51 -13.47 20.03
C PHE A 300 1.29 -14.30 21.08
N ASP A 301 0.97 -15.60 21.17
CA ASP A 301 1.67 -16.59 21.98
C ASP A 301 2.90 -17.12 21.21
N HIS A 302 4.10 -16.81 21.71
CA HIS A 302 5.36 -17.26 21.11
C HIS A 302 5.53 -18.79 21.05
N ALA A 303 5.07 -19.52 22.07
CA ALA A 303 5.18 -20.97 22.08
C ALA A 303 4.22 -21.58 21.05
N ALA A 304 3.00 -21.05 20.94
CA ALA A 304 2.04 -21.43 19.91
C ALA A 304 2.54 -21.08 18.50
N ALA A 305 3.04 -19.87 18.28
CA ALA A 305 3.62 -19.44 17.01
C ALA A 305 4.78 -20.35 16.57
N ASN A 306 5.63 -20.80 17.50
CA ASN A 306 6.70 -21.76 17.21
C ASN A 306 6.18 -23.14 16.77
N ARG A 307 5.04 -23.59 17.32
CA ARG A 307 4.35 -24.80 16.85
C ARG A 307 3.69 -24.55 15.50
N GLY A 308 3.00 -23.41 15.34
CA GLY A 308 2.34 -22.98 14.12
C GLY A 308 3.27 -22.85 12.93
N LYS A 309 4.52 -22.43 13.15
CA LYS A 309 5.56 -22.41 12.11
C LYS A 309 5.83 -23.79 11.51
N ARG A 310 5.70 -24.87 12.31
CA ARG A 310 5.84 -26.25 11.80
C ARG A 310 4.62 -26.64 11.00
N VAL A 311 3.42 -26.34 11.52
CA VAL A 311 2.14 -26.54 10.83
C VAL A 311 2.15 -25.84 9.45
N PHE A 312 2.55 -24.57 9.42
CA PHE A 312 2.67 -23.76 8.21
C PHE A 312 3.55 -24.39 7.12
N ARG A 313 4.62 -25.07 7.52
CA ARG A 313 5.57 -25.70 6.58
C ARG A 313 5.13 -27.09 6.15
N ASN A 314 4.52 -27.85 7.06
CA ASN A 314 4.26 -29.26 6.88
C ASN A 314 2.77 -29.50 6.66
N GLU A 315 1.98 -29.66 7.72
CA GLU A 315 0.59 -30.11 7.63
C GLU A 315 -0.30 -29.15 6.82
N ALA A 316 -0.10 -27.84 6.97
CA ALA A 316 -0.85 -26.83 6.22
C ALA A 316 -0.22 -26.47 4.87
N ARG A 317 1.05 -26.86 4.64
CA ARG A 317 1.80 -26.64 3.40
C ARG A 317 1.84 -25.18 2.88
N CYS A 318 1.46 -24.18 3.68
CA CYS A 318 1.40 -22.77 3.28
C CYS A 318 2.72 -22.26 2.67
N ALA A 319 3.85 -22.82 3.11
CA ALA A 319 5.18 -22.48 2.60
C ALA A 319 5.42 -22.84 1.12
N THR A 320 4.56 -23.64 0.48
CA THR A 320 4.69 -23.94 -0.96
C THR A 320 4.39 -22.73 -1.83
N CYS A 321 3.51 -21.83 -1.39
CA CYS A 321 3.21 -20.57 -2.08
C CYS A 321 3.83 -19.38 -1.34
N HIS A 322 3.76 -19.36 -0.01
CA HIS A 322 4.32 -18.27 0.80
C HIS A 322 5.82 -18.48 1.10
N GLN A 323 6.62 -18.49 0.04
CA GLN A 323 8.05 -18.81 0.07
C GLN A 323 8.89 -17.65 0.62
N GLY A 324 9.88 -17.95 1.46
CA GLY A 324 10.82 -16.95 1.96
C GLY A 324 11.80 -16.46 0.87
N PRO A 325 12.41 -15.27 1.02
CA PRO A 325 12.30 -14.37 2.16
C PRO A 325 11.08 -13.43 2.10
N THR A 326 10.41 -13.35 0.94
CA THR A 326 9.33 -12.38 0.72
C THR A 326 7.93 -12.93 1.00
N PHE A 327 7.81 -14.18 1.49
CA PHE A 327 6.54 -14.86 1.80
C PHE A 327 5.54 -14.86 0.63
N THR A 328 6.07 -15.00 -0.59
CA THR A 328 5.33 -15.06 -1.85
C THR A 328 6.21 -15.77 -2.88
N ASP A 329 5.60 -16.51 -3.78
CA ASP A 329 6.23 -17.27 -4.86
C ASP A 329 6.15 -16.55 -6.21
N VAL A 330 5.78 -15.26 -6.23
CA VAL A 330 5.57 -14.52 -7.49
C VAL A 330 6.79 -14.48 -8.41
N LEU A 331 8.00 -14.69 -7.87
CA LEU A 331 9.25 -14.76 -8.65
C LEU A 331 9.77 -16.20 -8.82
N SER A 332 8.99 -17.21 -8.43
CA SER A 332 9.38 -18.63 -8.44
C SER A 332 9.05 -19.34 -9.76
N GLY A 333 8.58 -18.60 -10.77
CA GLY A 333 8.34 -19.12 -12.12
C GLY A 333 9.64 -19.39 -12.89
N PRO A 334 9.55 -19.98 -14.09
CA PRO A 334 10.72 -20.26 -14.93
C PRO A 334 11.50 -19.01 -15.37
N ASP A 335 10.83 -17.86 -15.46
CA ASP A 335 11.41 -16.55 -15.73
C ASP A 335 11.01 -15.58 -14.61
N ALA A 336 11.99 -15.06 -13.87
CA ALA A 336 11.74 -14.13 -12.77
C ALA A 336 11.22 -12.75 -13.22
N ASN A 337 11.24 -12.45 -14.52
CA ASN A 337 10.65 -11.23 -15.10
C ASN A 337 9.19 -11.41 -15.50
N VAL A 338 8.62 -12.61 -15.29
CA VAL A 338 7.21 -12.91 -15.50
C VAL A 338 6.62 -13.35 -14.16
N PRO A 339 5.52 -12.73 -13.69
CA PRO A 339 4.96 -13.09 -12.40
C PRO A 339 4.42 -14.52 -12.44
N PHE A 340 4.81 -15.34 -11.48
CA PHE A 340 4.16 -16.62 -11.20
C PHE A 340 2.84 -16.35 -10.45
N LEU A 341 1.72 -16.73 -11.07
CA LEU A 341 0.37 -16.42 -10.62
C LEU A 341 -0.52 -17.66 -10.68
N HIS A 342 -1.58 -17.63 -9.87
CA HIS A 342 -2.48 -18.75 -9.66
C HIS A 342 -3.87 -18.45 -10.22
N ASP A 343 -4.51 -19.49 -10.75
CA ASP A 343 -5.91 -19.40 -11.15
C ASP A 343 -6.81 -19.17 -9.92
N PRO A 344 -7.90 -18.39 -10.02
CA PRO A 344 -8.80 -18.15 -8.89
C PRO A 344 -9.27 -19.44 -8.21
N ALA A 345 -9.60 -20.47 -9.01
CA ALA A 345 -10.01 -21.78 -8.52
C ALA A 345 -8.89 -22.54 -7.78
N GLU A 346 -7.62 -22.34 -8.15
CA GLU A 346 -6.47 -22.95 -7.46
C GLU A 346 -6.35 -22.44 -6.03
N VAL A 347 -6.60 -21.14 -5.83
CA VAL A 347 -6.47 -20.47 -4.52
C VAL A 347 -7.80 -20.28 -3.80
N GLY A 348 -8.90 -20.83 -4.32
CA GLY A 348 -10.23 -20.77 -3.68
C GLY A 348 -10.87 -19.39 -3.68
N MET A 349 -10.42 -18.49 -4.56
CA MET A 349 -10.86 -17.09 -4.61
C MET A 349 -11.89 -16.86 -5.71
N ASP A 350 -12.71 -15.82 -5.54
CA ASP A 350 -13.67 -15.36 -6.56
C ASP A 350 -12.95 -15.04 -7.90
N PRO A 351 -13.44 -15.54 -9.05
CA PRO A 351 -12.85 -15.22 -10.35
C PRO A 351 -13.30 -13.89 -10.94
N ALA A 352 -14.37 -13.27 -10.43
CA ALA A 352 -15.01 -12.14 -11.09
C ALA A 352 -14.10 -10.90 -11.12
N TYR A 353 -13.40 -10.61 -10.01
CA TYR A 353 -12.46 -9.49 -9.99
C TYR A 353 -11.22 -9.76 -10.86
N ALA A 354 -10.62 -10.96 -10.74
CA ALA A 354 -9.47 -11.36 -11.55
C ALA A 354 -9.73 -11.24 -13.06
N ALA A 355 -10.94 -11.59 -13.52
CA ALA A 355 -11.34 -11.50 -14.92
C ALA A 355 -11.30 -10.06 -15.48
N ARG A 356 -11.32 -9.02 -14.63
CA ARG A 356 -11.17 -7.61 -15.03
C ARG A 356 -9.72 -7.13 -15.07
N THR A 357 -8.77 -8.00 -14.75
CA THR A 357 -7.33 -7.69 -14.75
C THR A 357 -6.67 -8.27 -15.98
N ALA A 358 -5.53 -7.72 -16.39
CA ALA A 358 -4.83 -8.22 -17.57
C ALA A 358 -4.28 -9.64 -17.40
N THR A 359 -4.15 -10.13 -16.16
CA THR A 359 -3.59 -11.45 -15.87
C THR A 359 -4.65 -12.53 -15.70
N GLY A 360 -5.90 -12.15 -15.38
CA GLY A 360 -6.96 -13.12 -15.06
C GLY A 360 -6.70 -13.95 -13.81
N LYS A 361 -5.67 -13.62 -13.02
CA LYS A 361 -5.07 -14.47 -11.99
C LYS A 361 -4.74 -13.70 -10.73
N TYR A 362 -4.49 -14.42 -9.64
CA TYR A 362 -4.05 -13.86 -8.38
C TYR A 362 -2.60 -14.21 -8.06
N ARG A 363 -1.95 -13.26 -7.39
CA ARG A 363 -0.64 -13.44 -6.79
C ARG A 363 -0.81 -13.96 -5.37
N THR A 364 0.07 -14.88 -4.95
CA THR A 364 0.21 -15.23 -3.54
C THR A 364 0.60 -13.99 -2.72
N THR A 365 -0.26 -13.57 -1.78
CA THR A 365 -0.04 -12.34 -0.99
C THR A 365 1.18 -12.48 -0.06
N PRO A 366 2.07 -11.47 0.06
CA PRO A 366 3.19 -11.50 0.99
C PRO A 366 2.65 -11.40 2.41
N LEU A 367 3.08 -12.29 3.30
CA LEU A 367 2.56 -12.33 4.68
C LEU A 367 3.27 -11.37 5.66
N ARG A 368 4.14 -10.48 5.16
CA ARG A 368 4.86 -9.50 5.99
C ARG A 368 3.86 -8.50 6.59
N GLY A 369 3.73 -8.49 7.91
CA GLY A 369 2.87 -7.52 8.62
C GLY A 369 1.38 -7.87 8.52
N LEU A 370 1.06 -9.15 8.27
CA LEU A 370 -0.30 -9.64 8.04
C LEU A 370 -1.28 -9.30 9.17
N GLN A 371 -0.83 -9.27 10.43
CA GLN A 371 -1.70 -9.00 11.58
C GLN A 371 -2.40 -7.62 11.51
N GLN A 372 -1.88 -6.67 10.74
CA GLN A 372 -2.24 -5.26 10.86
C GLN A 372 -3.43 -4.79 10.02
N HIS A 373 -3.95 -5.62 9.14
CA HIS A 373 -4.90 -5.16 8.12
C HIS A 373 -6.09 -6.12 7.87
N PRO A 374 -6.77 -6.64 8.91
CA PRO A 374 -8.08 -7.26 8.68
C PRO A 374 -9.04 -6.22 8.06
N PRO A 375 -10.03 -6.64 7.25
CA PRO A 375 -10.28 -8.02 6.81
C PRO A 375 -9.28 -8.49 5.72
N TYR A 376 -9.26 -9.80 5.49
CA TYR A 376 -8.34 -10.49 4.59
C TYR A 376 -9.00 -10.89 3.27
N PHE A 377 -8.15 -11.27 2.31
CA PHE A 377 -8.46 -11.46 0.89
C PHE A 377 -8.77 -10.17 0.16
N HIS A 378 -8.76 -10.21 -1.17
CA HIS A 378 -8.97 -9.04 -2.01
C HIS A 378 -10.38 -8.44 -1.84
N ASP A 379 -11.37 -9.25 -1.46
CA ASP A 379 -12.76 -8.87 -1.30
C ASP A 379 -13.15 -8.62 0.19
N GLY A 380 -12.24 -8.89 1.12
CA GLY A 380 -12.50 -8.77 2.57
C GLY A 380 -13.40 -9.87 3.13
N SER A 381 -13.55 -11.00 2.45
CA SER A 381 -14.46 -12.09 2.86
C SER A 381 -14.03 -12.83 4.13
N ALA A 382 -12.77 -12.67 4.57
CA ALA A 382 -12.29 -13.24 5.83
C ALA A 382 -12.07 -12.13 6.88
N PRO A 383 -12.91 -12.02 7.92
CA PRO A 383 -12.80 -10.95 8.91
C PRO A 383 -11.57 -11.09 9.82
N ASP A 384 -11.03 -12.29 10.00
CA ASP A 384 -9.89 -12.58 10.86
C ASP A 384 -8.99 -13.69 10.31
N LEU A 385 -7.82 -13.88 10.93
CA LEU A 385 -6.85 -14.90 10.53
C LEU A 385 -7.38 -16.32 10.71
N ARG A 386 -8.29 -16.53 11.65
CA ARG A 386 -8.91 -17.84 11.86
C ARG A 386 -9.76 -18.22 10.65
N SER A 387 -10.52 -17.28 10.13
CA SER A 387 -11.33 -17.41 8.92
C SER A 387 -10.46 -17.71 7.68
N VAL A 388 -9.28 -17.09 7.58
CA VAL A 388 -8.29 -17.41 6.51
C VAL A 388 -7.81 -18.85 6.63
N VAL A 389 -7.43 -19.29 7.84
CA VAL A 389 -6.98 -20.67 8.07
C VAL A 389 -8.09 -21.67 7.77
N ASP A 390 -9.31 -21.42 8.23
CA ASP A 390 -10.45 -22.29 8.00
C ASP A 390 -10.86 -22.33 6.51
N HIS A 391 -10.71 -21.21 5.78
CA HIS A 391 -10.91 -21.17 4.34
C HIS A 391 -9.95 -22.14 3.62
N TYR A 392 -8.64 -22.02 3.86
CA TYR A 392 -7.65 -22.86 3.17
C TYR A 392 -7.63 -24.31 3.65
N ASP A 393 -7.96 -24.57 4.92
CA ASP A 393 -8.15 -25.93 5.44
C ASP A 393 -9.26 -26.67 4.67
N ARG A 394 -10.40 -25.99 4.43
CA ARG A 394 -11.49 -26.55 3.62
C ARG A 394 -11.11 -26.67 2.15
N HIS A 395 -10.58 -25.59 1.55
CA HIS A 395 -10.27 -25.54 0.12
C HIS A 395 -9.28 -26.63 -0.31
N PHE A 396 -8.23 -26.86 0.50
CA PHE A 396 -7.21 -27.86 0.22
C PHE A 396 -7.44 -29.21 0.92
N GLY A 397 -8.53 -29.37 1.69
CA GLY A 397 -8.84 -30.61 2.41
C GLY A 397 -7.74 -31.03 3.39
N LEU A 398 -7.17 -30.08 4.13
CA LEU A 398 -5.98 -30.30 4.97
C LEU A 398 -6.30 -31.07 6.26
N ASN A 399 -7.56 -31.05 6.71
CA ASN A 399 -8.04 -31.71 7.93
C ASN A 399 -7.23 -31.32 9.17
N LEU A 400 -6.88 -30.04 9.30
CA LEU A 400 -6.14 -29.53 10.45
C LEU A 400 -7.00 -29.64 11.71
N THR A 401 -6.40 -30.12 12.80
CA THR A 401 -7.04 -30.11 14.13
C THR A 401 -7.22 -28.67 14.64
N GLU A 402 -8.18 -28.46 15.55
CA GLU A 402 -8.40 -27.15 16.18
C GLU A 402 -7.13 -26.56 16.81
N ARG A 403 -6.30 -27.40 17.42
CA ARG A 403 -5.02 -26.97 17.98
C ARG A 403 -4.04 -26.51 16.90
N GLN A 404 -3.94 -27.23 15.78
CA GLN A 404 -3.07 -26.83 14.66
C GLN A 404 -3.51 -25.50 14.05
N LYS A 405 -4.84 -25.30 13.91
CA LYS A 405 -5.39 -24.03 13.43
C LYS A 405 -5.08 -22.87 14.37
N ALA A 406 -5.28 -23.06 15.68
CA ALA A 406 -4.94 -22.06 16.69
C ALA A 406 -3.43 -21.73 16.68
N ASP A 407 -2.57 -22.75 16.67
CA ASP A 407 -1.11 -22.56 16.60
C ASP A 407 -0.71 -21.81 15.31
N LEU A 408 -1.32 -22.15 14.16
CA LEU A 408 -1.08 -21.49 12.88
C LEU A 408 -1.48 -20.02 12.90
N VAL A 409 -2.63 -19.68 13.48
CA VAL A 409 -3.06 -18.29 13.68
C VAL A 409 -2.02 -17.50 14.48
N GLU A 410 -1.48 -18.07 15.55
CA GLU A 410 -0.43 -17.42 16.35
C GLU A 410 0.87 -17.20 15.55
N TYR A 411 1.20 -18.10 14.62
CA TYR A 411 2.34 -17.89 13.70
C TYR A 411 2.07 -16.78 12.67
N LEU A 412 0.85 -16.71 12.13
CA LEU A 412 0.46 -15.67 11.18
C LEU A 412 0.41 -14.27 11.80
N LYS A 413 0.23 -14.17 13.12
CA LYS A 413 0.35 -12.92 13.88
C LYS A 413 1.80 -12.48 14.09
N SER A 414 2.76 -13.40 14.07
CA SER A 414 4.12 -13.21 14.62
C SER A 414 5.09 -12.37 13.78
#